data_AF-A0A848KAA6-F1
#
_entry.id   AF-A0A848KAA6-F1
#
_cell.length_a   1.000
_cell.length_b   1.000
_cell.length_c   1.000
_cell.angle_alpha   90.00
_cell.angle_beta   90.00
_cell.angle_gamma   90.00
#
_symmetry.space_group_name_H-M   'P 1'
#
loop_
_entity.id
_entity.type
_entity.pdbx_description
1 polymer ?
#
loop_
_entity_poly.entity_id
_entity_poly.type
_entity_poly.pdbx_seq_one_letter_code
_entity_poly.pdbx_strand_id
1 'polypeptide(L)'
;MNSSRHQLTFGRRLGTCAAATAFVVTGVGCSDDSGSEAKPVSPSTTVVAGSDFSGTYSVQGVNRLIDGKPPAEQPETFSLTWIVQSKCPGNNANECVAVAQSSTPDNKTNLNRDHMEFVFTDGAWLRSVTAADVGCTLNTTGKPADEKWAAIHTTRLTPDDPAAGPVAKLSGTIDVLRGGTCQRKLQSDITLTRTGDVPAGTAPLTVTDTAAAVTDSPALQWHGRYEETRVVASGPGQPIGKRSTLEIRVTTQCTRDGSLCLATVDRGDAGYGVFAYRDGTFERKYSAERQNCPVAGTVDSIITIEVTPDAGSPTPSLHGLSTTDYQGDCPGMTTADLTYKRIGD
;
A
#
# COMPACT_ATOMS: atom_id res chain seq x y z
N MET A 1 19.57 -23.08 30.20
CA MET A 1 19.86 -22.21 31.34
C MET A 1 21.06 -21.35 31.02
N ASN A 2 20.83 -20.10 30.57
CA ASN A 2 21.56 -18.88 30.91
C ASN A 2 21.17 -17.79 29.92
N SER A 3 20.44 -16.81 30.46
CA SER A 3 19.89 -15.65 29.80
C SER A 3 20.86 -14.49 30.00
N SER A 4 21.34 -13.88 28.91
CA SER A 4 22.06 -12.61 28.96
C SER A 4 21.17 -11.54 28.34
N ARG A 5 20.50 -10.77 29.20
CA ARG A 5 19.76 -9.55 28.85
C ARG A 5 20.76 -8.39 28.83
N HIS A 6 20.90 -7.72 27.69
CA HIS A 6 21.50 -6.39 27.61
C HIS A 6 20.42 -5.34 27.88
N GLN A 7 20.58 -4.59 28.98
CA GLN A 7 19.82 -3.37 29.26
C GLN A 7 20.49 -2.21 28.53
N LEU A 8 19.73 -1.49 27.69
CA LEU A 8 20.12 -0.19 27.14
C LEU A 8 19.57 0.92 28.03
N THR A 9 20.48 1.72 28.56
CA THR A 9 20.25 2.84 29.47
C THR A 9 19.74 4.05 28.71
N PHE A 10 18.53 4.51 29.05
CA PHE A 10 17.96 5.77 28.57
C PHE A 10 18.67 6.98 29.19
N GLY A 11 19.34 7.78 28.37
CA GLY A 11 19.88 9.09 28.75
C GLY A 11 18.80 10.17 28.70
N ARG A 12 18.27 10.57 29.86
CA ARG A 12 17.47 11.79 30.03
C ARG A 12 18.37 13.02 29.89
N ARG A 13 18.08 13.92 28.94
CA ARG A 13 18.53 15.31 28.99
C ARG A 13 17.38 16.22 29.40
N LEU A 14 17.52 16.81 30.59
CA LEU A 14 16.75 17.95 31.08
C LEU A 14 17.19 19.19 30.29
N GLY A 15 16.24 19.87 29.67
CA GLY A 15 16.42 21.18 29.04
C GLY A 15 15.31 22.11 29.50
N THR A 16 15.51 22.71 30.67
CA THR A 16 14.65 23.75 31.22
C THR A 16 15.05 25.08 30.61
N CYS A 17 14.14 25.76 29.89
CA CYS A 17 14.23 27.19 29.64
C CYS A 17 12.86 27.82 29.94
N ALA A 18 12.84 28.57 31.02
CA ALA A 18 11.77 29.48 31.37
C ALA A 18 11.88 30.75 30.52
N ALA A 19 10.76 31.27 30.04
CA ALA A 19 10.60 32.69 29.77
C ALA A 19 9.13 33.07 29.97
N ALA A 20 8.92 33.88 31.00
CA ALA A 20 7.66 34.51 31.33
C ALA A 20 7.41 35.71 30.41
N THR A 21 6.16 35.90 30.00
CA THR A 21 5.63 37.24 29.76
C THR A 21 4.14 37.24 30.05
N ALA A 22 3.79 37.93 31.13
CA ALA A 22 2.43 38.31 31.47
C ALA A 22 2.00 39.48 30.58
N PHE A 23 0.77 39.44 30.07
CA PHE A 23 0.00 40.66 29.77
C PHE A 23 -1.42 40.47 30.27
N VAL A 24 -1.70 41.16 31.38
CA VAL A 24 -3.05 41.48 31.85
C VAL A 24 -3.45 42.76 31.12
N VAL A 25 -4.55 42.72 30.37
CA VAL A 25 -5.31 43.92 30.03
C VAL A 25 -6.75 43.68 30.45
N THR A 26 -7.08 44.23 31.61
CA THR A 26 -8.46 44.45 32.06
C THR A 26 -9.03 45.64 31.30
N GLY A 27 -10.06 45.40 30.49
CA GLY A 27 -10.90 46.43 29.92
C GLY A 27 -12.35 46.18 30.32
N VAL A 28 -12.78 46.85 31.40
CA VAL A 28 -14.19 46.97 31.78
C VAL A 28 -14.80 48.04 30.88
N GLY A 29 -15.70 47.64 29.98
CA GLY A 29 -16.51 48.52 29.18
C GLY A 29 -17.97 48.08 29.28
N CYS A 30 -18.73 48.76 30.14
CA CYS A 30 -20.19 48.68 30.17
C CYS A 30 -20.74 49.56 29.04
N SER A 31 -21.37 48.95 28.04
CA SER A 31 -22.33 49.62 27.17
C SER A 31 -23.52 48.68 26.99
N ASP A 32 -24.61 49.03 27.67
CA ASP A 32 -25.94 48.53 27.39
C ASP A 32 -26.36 49.02 26.01
N ASP A 33 -26.38 48.12 25.03
CA ASP A 33 -27.12 48.31 23.79
C ASP A 33 -27.95 47.05 23.53
N SER A 34 -29.24 47.20 23.81
CA SER A 34 -30.31 46.24 23.50
C SER A 34 -30.47 46.12 21.99
N GLY A 35 -29.67 45.24 21.38
CA GLY A 35 -29.72 44.89 19.96
C GLY A 35 -30.07 43.42 19.77
N SER A 36 -31.29 43.17 19.30
CA SER A 36 -31.78 41.95 18.62
C SER A 36 -30.84 40.74 18.64
N GLU A 37 -31.20 39.70 19.41
CA GLU A 37 -30.62 38.34 19.33
C GLU A 37 -30.87 37.77 17.92
N ALA A 38 -30.03 38.18 16.97
CA ALA A 38 -29.88 37.50 15.71
C ALA A 38 -29.29 36.13 16.04
N LYS A 39 -30.18 35.12 16.03
CA LYS A 39 -29.83 33.70 16.14
C LYS A 39 -28.56 33.46 15.32
N PRO A 40 -27.46 32.97 15.92
CA PRO A 40 -26.21 32.78 15.20
C PRO A 40 -26.52 31.93 13.96
N VAL A 41 -26.30 32.53 12.79
CA VAL A 41 -26.40 31.81 11.52
C VAL A 41 -25.31 30.75 11.60
N SER A 42 -25.71 29.51 11.86
CA SER A 42 -24.80 28.38 11.81
C SER A 42 -24.04 28.49 10.49
N PRO A 43 -22.70 28.51 10.49
CA PRO A 43 -21.94 28.58 9.26
C PRO A 43 -22.39 27.42 8.38
N SER A 44 -22.91 27.72 7.20
CA SER A 44 -23.22 26.72 6.19
C SER A 44 -21.92 26.01 5.85
N THR A 45 -21.76 24.80 6.38
CA THR A 45 -20.61 23.93 6.08
C THR A 45 -20.70 23.59 4.60
N THR A 46 -19.81 24.14 3.78
CA THR A 46 -19.76 23.79 2.35
C THR A 46 -19.27 22.36 2.24
N VAL A 47 -20.17 21.45 1.91
CA VAL A 47 -19.82 20.06 1.57
C VAL A 47 -19.02 20.08 0.28
N VAL A 48 -17.88 19.40 0.27
CA VAL A 48 -17.04 19.33 -0.92
C VAL A 48 -17.69 18.36 -1.90
N ALA A 49 -17.76 18.76 -3.17
CA ALA A 49 -18.35 17.95 -4.22
C ALA A 49 -17.69 16.56 -4.27
N GLY A 50 -18.52 15.50 -4.26
CA GLY A 50 -18.03 14.12 -4.27
C GLY A 50 -17.56 13.56 -2.91
N SER A 51 -17.57 14.36 -1.84
CA SER A 51 -17.08 13.95 -0.52
C SER A 51 -18.17 13.39 0.42
N ASP A 52 -19.44 13.33 -0.01
CA ASP A 52 -20.50 12.65 0.73
C ASP A 52 -20.68 11.21 0.21
N PHE A 53 -19.85 10.32 0.74
CA PHE A 53 -19.87 8.90 0.44
C PHE A 53 -20.63 8.14 1.52
N SER A 54 -21.92 8.46 1.67
CA SER A 54 -22.79 7.86 2.68
C SER A 54 -24.02 7.21 2.06
N GLY A 55 -24.31 5.97 2.47
CA GLY A 55 -25.48 5.22 2.01
C GLY A 55 -25.23 3.73 1.89
N THR A 56 -26.19 3.06 1.25
CA THR A 56 -26.06 1.66 0.83
C THR A 56 -25.65 1.64 -0.64
N TYR A 57 -24.65 0.84 -0.99
CA TYR A 57 -24.10 0.73 -2.33
C TYR A 57 -24.11 -0.73 -2.80
N SER A 58 -24.63 -0.94 -4.01
CA SER A 58 -24.37 -2.16 -4.78
C SER A 58 -22.99 -2.04 -5.41
N VAL A 59 -22.14 -3.02 -5.15
CA VAL A 59 -20.74 -3.05 -5.59
C VAL A 59 -20.59 -4.14 -6.61
N GLN A 60 -20.05 -3.80 -7.77
CA GLN A 60 -19.71 -4.73 -8.82
C GLN A 60 -18.24 -4.55 -9.17
N GLY A 61 -17.52 -5.66 -9.38
CA GLY A 61 -16.16 -5.59 -9.87
C GLY A 61 -15.81 -6.74 -10.78
N VAL A 62 -14.75 -6.52 -11.54
CA VAL A 62 -14.24 -7.46 -12.54
C VAL A 62 -12.72 -7.47 -12.53
N ASN A 63 -12.13 -8.66 -12.49
CA ASN A 63 -10.68 -8.82 -12.60
C ASN A 63 -10.24 -8.50 -14.03
N ARG A 64 -9.55 -7.36 -14.21
CA ARG A 64 -9.16 -6.86 -15.53
C ARG A 64 -7.78 -7.36 -15.94
N LEU A 65 -6.81 -7.34 -15.02
CA LEU A 65 -5.44 -7.76 -15.29
C LEU A 65 -4.92 -8.65 -14.16
N ILE A 66 -4.21 -9.70 -14.56
CA ILE A 66 -3.40 -10.54 -13.68
C ILE A 66 -1.98 -10.44 -14.24
N ASP A 67 -1.07 -9.90 -13.43
CA ASP A 67 0.35 -9.82 -13.74
C ASP A 67 0.62 -9.02 -15.02
N GLY A 68 -0.14 -7.93 -15.19
CA GLY A 68 -0.08 -7.04 -16.36
C GLY A 68 -0.76 -7.59 -17.61
N LYS A 69 -1.32 -8.80 -17.57
CA LYS A 69 -1.96 -9.45 -18.73
C LYS A 69 -3.45 -9.64 -18.48
N PRO A 70 -4.29 -9.60 -19.54
CA PRO A 70 -5.69 -10.02 -19.41
C PRO A 70 -5.79 -11.47 -18.90
N PRO A 71 -6.82 -11.81 -18.10
CA PRO A 71 -7.09 -13.18 -17.71
C PRO A 71 -7.19 -14.11 -18.94
N ALA A 72 -6.64 -15.33 -18.83
CA ALA A 72 -6.70 -16.32 -19.91
C ALA A 72 -8.13 -16.88 -20.12
N GLU A 73 -8.94 -16.84 -19.08
CA GLU A 73 -10.34 -17.27 -19.07
C GLU A 73 -11.28 -16.06 -18.94
N GLN A 74 -12.59 -16.31 -18.83
CA GLN A 74 -13.54 -15.22 -18.58
C GLN A 74 -13.14 -14.47 -17.30
N PRO A 75 -13.14 -13.12 -17.32
CA PRO A 75 -12.87 -12.31 -16.14
C PRO A 75 -13.77 -12.72 -14.98
N GLU A 76 -13.17 -13.06 -13.85
CA GLU A 76 -13.91 -13.29 -12.62
C GLU A 76 -14.60 -11.99 -12.20
N THR A 77 -15.90 -12.09 -11.94
CA THR A 77 -16.72 -10.99 -11.46
C THR A 77 -17.14 -11.24 -10.01
N PHE A 78 -17.34 -10.16 -9.26
CA PHE A 78 -17.89 -10.22 -7.92
C PHE A 78 -18.97 -9.15 -7.75
N SER A 79 -19.94 -9.46 -6.88
CA SER A 79 -21.04 -8.57 -6.53
C SER A 79 -21.32 -8.68 -5.05
N LEU A 80 -21.44 -7.53 -4.38
CA LEU A 80 -21.65 -7.44 -2.95
C LEU A 80 -22.33 -6.12 -2.60
N THR A 81 -22.78 -5.98 -1.36
CA THR A 81 -23.38 -4.73 -0.88
C THR A 81 -22.53 -4.14 0.24
N TRP A 82 -22.30 -2.83 0.17
CA TRP A 82 -21.61 -2.04 1.19
C TRP A 82 -22.57 -1.07 1.87
N ILE A 83 -22.45 -0.95 3.18
CA ILE A 83 -23.02 0.13 3.97
C ILE A 83 -21.87 1.08 4.29
N VAL A 84 -22.01 2.34 3.90
CA VAL A 84 -20.94 3.34 3.99
C VAL A 84 -21.43 4.55 4.79
N GLN A 85 -20.58 5.02 5.69
CA GLN A 85 -20.79 6.26 6.42
C GLN A 85 -19.56 7.14 6.25
N SER A 86 -19.75 8.38 5.78
CA SER A 86 -18.68 9.36 5.64
C SER A 86 -18.83 10.54 6.60
N LYS A 87 -17.70 11.14 6.96
CA LYS A 87 -17.60 12.31 7.83
C LYS A 87 -16.48 13.21 7.33
N CYS A 88 -16.79 14.50 7.18
CA CYS A 88 -15.82 15.54 6.86
C CYS A 88 -15.61 16.43 8.10
N PRO A 89 -14.42 16.43 8.72
CA PRO A 89 -14.07 17.38 9.77
C PRO A 89 -14.02 18.80 9.16
N GLY A 90 -15.03 19.61 9.41
CA GLY A 90 -15.06 21.00 8.95
C GLY A 90 -15.18 21.17 7.43
N ASN A 91 -14.60 22.25 6.91
CA ASN A 91 -14.68 22.65 5.50
C ASN A 91 -13.50 22.14 4.66
N ASN A 92 -12.63 21.29 5.20
CA ASN A 92 -11.46 20.79 4.47
C ASN A 92 -11.78 19.49 3.73
N ALA A 93 -11.87 19.57 2.40
CA ALA A 93 -12.05 18.44 1.50
C ALA A 93 -11.11 17.26 1.78
N ASN A 94 -9.87 17.57 2.13
CA ASN A 94 -8.78 16.61 2.24
C ASN A 94 -8.80 15.81 3.55
N GLU A 95 -9.81 16.05 4.40
CA GLU A 95 -9.96 15.40 5.70
C GLU A 95 -11.22 14.51 5.76
N CYS A 96 -11.99 14.40 4.67
CA CYS A 96 -13.15 13.52 4.67
C CYS A 96 -12.73 12.05 4.73
N VAL A 97 -13.36 11.32 5.66
CA VAL A 97 -13.13 9.88 5.87
C VAL A 97 -14.45 9.17 5.67
N ALA A 98 -14.40 7.98 5.07
CA ALA A 98 -15.54 7.08 4.96
C ALA A 98 -15.18 5.70 5.50
N VAL A 99 -16.12 5.08 6.20
CA VAL A 99 -16.02 3.68 6.62
C VAL A 99 -17.09 2.90 5.89
N ALA A 100 -16.68 1.83 5.23
CA ALA A 100 -17.55 0.87 4.58
C ALA A 100 -17.48 -0.49 5.30
N GLN A 101 -18.63 -1.15 5.39
CA GLN A 101 -18.76 -2.53 5.84
C GLN A 101 -19.56 -3.31 4.81
N SER A 102 -19.15 -4.56 4.51
CA SER A 102 -19.97 -5.41 3.66
C SER A 102 -21.15 -6.01 4.43
N SER A 103 -22.35 -5.92 3.86
CA SER A 103 -23.57 -6.49 4.46
C SER A 103 -23.77 -7.97 4.11
N THR A 104 -23.02 -8.49 3.14
CA THR A 104 -23.10 -9.88 2.68
C THR A 104 -21.70 -10.48 2.62
N PRO A 105 -21.38 -11.42 3.52
CA PRO A 105 -20.09 -12.07 3.48
C PRO A 105 -19.92 -12.88 2.18
N ASP A 106 -19.05 -12.42 1.28
CA ASP A 106 -18.52 -13.25 0.20
C ASP A 106 -17.08 -13.67 0.54
N ASN A 107 -16.89 -14.94 0.85
CA ASN A 107 -15.58 -15.50 1.20
C ASN A 107 -14.62 -15.58 0.00
N LYS A 108 -15.09 -15.30 -1.22
CA LYS A 108 -14.27 -15.36 -2.43
C LYS A 108 -13.40 -14.13 -2.65
N THR A 109 -13.74 -12.99 -2.04
CA THR A 109 -13.01 -11.74 -2.22
C THR A 109 -12.34 -11.30 -0.92
N ASN A 110 -11.13 -10.74 -1.02
CA ASN A 110 -10.46 -10.08 0.11
C ASN A 110 -11.05 -8.69 0.44
N LEU A 111 -12.13 -8.31 -0.27
CA LEU A 111 -12.93 -7.10 -0.08
C LEU A 111 -14.04 -7.29 0.96
N ASN A 112 -14.32 -8.54 1.32
CA ASN A 112 -15.27 -8.88 2.37
C ASN A 112 -14.65 -8.67 3.76
N ARG A 113 -14.36 -7.41 4.10
CA ARG A 113 -13.91 -7.03 5.43
C ARG A 113 -15.04 -6.36 6.20
N ASP A 114 -15.09 -6.65 7.49
CA ASP A 114 -16.03 -6.02 8.43
C ASP A 114 -15.80 -4.51 8.56
N HIS A 115 -14.62 -4.01 8.14
CA HIS A 115 -14.24 -2.61 8.26
C HIS A 115 -13.28 -2.19 7.14
N MET A 116 -13.66 -1.17 6.38
CA MET A 116 -12.86 -0.58 5.31
C MET A 116 -12.87 0.94 5.41
N GLU A 117 -11.71 1.54 5.71
CA GLU A 117 -11.58 2.99 5.80
C GLU A 117 -11.04 3.57 4.50
N PHE A 118 -11.65 4.66 4.05
CA PHE A 118 -11.29 5.44 2.88
C PHE A 118 -11.07 6.89 3.27
N VAL A 119 -10.14 7.57 2.61
CA VAL A 119 -9.93 9.01 2.77
C VAL A 119 -10.12 9.70 1.43
N PHE A 120 -10.84 10.80 1.43
CA PHE A 120 -11.04 11.63 0.24
C PHE A 120 -9.83 12.56 0.05
N THR A 121 -9.16 12.44 -1.09
CA THR A 121 -8.07 13.32 -1.50
C THR A 121 -8.06 13.43 -3.01
N ASP A 122 -7.79 14.62 -3.53
CA ASP A 122 -7.66 14.87 -4.98
C ASP A 122 -8.87 14.36 -5.79
N GLY A 123 -10.08 14.57 -5.25
CA GLY A 123 -11.34 14.18 -5.88
C GLY A 123 -11.64 12.68 -5.87
N ALA A 124 -10.90 11.88 -5.10
CA ALA A 124 -11.10 10.43 -5.02
C ALA A 124 -11.01 9.89 -3.60
N TRP A 125 -11.75 8.82 -3.33
CA TRP A 125 -11.66 8.03 -2.11
C TRP A 125 -10.55 6.98 -2.23
N LEU A 126 -9.58 7.05 -1.35
CA LEU A 126 -8.41 6.18 -1.35
C LEU A 126 -8.37 5.31 -0.09
N ARG A 127 -8.03 4.05 -0.29
CA ARG A 127 -7.72 3.08 0.76
C ARG A 127 -6.46 2.34 0.39
N SER A 128 -5.52 2.19 1.32
CA SER A 128 -4.34 1.36 1.15
C SER A 128 -4.03 0.65 2.47
N VAL A 129 -4.16 -0.67 2.48
CA VAL A 129 -4.02 -1.49 3.69
C VAL A 129 -3.22 -2.75 3.41
N THR A 130 -2.65 -3.33 4.45
CA THR A 130 -2.07 -4.67 4.37
C THR A 130 -3.18 -5.69 4.05
N ALA A 131 -2.97 -6.47 2.99
CA ALA A 131 -3.84 -7.59 2.67
C ALA A 131 -3.52 -8.76 3.61
N ALA A 132 -4.50 -9.61 3.88
CA ALA A 132 -4.25 -10.81 4.68
C ALA A 132 -3.31 -11.76 3.92
N ASP A 133 -2.48 -12.49 4.66
CA ASP A 133 -1.65 -13.56 4.11
C ASP A 133 -2.57 -14.60 3.45
N VAL A 134 -2.48 -14.71 2.12
CA VAL A 134 -3.13 -15.79 1.39
C VAL A 134 -2.06 -16.85 1.21
N GLY A 135 -2.27 -18.09 1.65
CA GLY A 135 -1.34 -19.15 1.29
C GLY A 135 -1.27 -19.30 -0.24
N CYS A 136 -0.11 -19.65 -0.79
CA CYS A 136 -0.06 -20.18 -2.14
C CYS A 136 0.68 -21.52 -2.14
N THR A 137 0.45 -22.28 -3.19
CA THR A 137 1.16 -23.54 -3.43
C THR A 137 2.29 -23.29 -4.40
N LEU A 138 3.48 -23.77 -4.07
CA LEU A 138 4.63 -23.77 -4.95
C LEU A 138 4.35 -24.70 -6.13
N ASN A 139 4.26 -24.16 -7.34
CA ASN A 139 3.98 -24.92 -8.56
C ASN A 139 4.94 -26.10 -8.77
N THR A 140 6.19 -25.98 -8.29
CA THR A 140 7.24 -26.97 -8.45
C THR A 140 7.12 -28.19 -7.55
N THR A 141 6.57 -28.01 -6.34
CA THR A 141 6.53 -29.07 -5.33
C THR A 141 5.12 -29.46 -4.90
N GLY A 142 4.11 -28.66 -5.29
CA GLY A 142 2.74 -28.82 -4.80
C GLY A 142 2.58 -28.53 -3.31
N LYS A 143 3.62 -28.03 -2.63
CA LYS A 143 3.59 -27.69 -1.20
C LYS A 143 3.22 -26.22 -0.97
N PRO A 144 2.63 -25.87 0.18
CA PRO A 144 2.46 -24.48 0.56
C PRO A 144 3.80 -23.73 0.58
N ALA A 145 3.79 -22.47 0.17
CA ALA A 145 4.90 -21.57 0.44
C ALA A 145 4.92 -21.28 1.95
N ASP A 146 6.03 -21.63 2.62
CA ASP A 146 6.20 -21.44 4.06
C ASP A 146 6.67 -20.01 4.43
N GLU A 147 6.87 -19.15 3.44
CA GLU A 147 7.32 -17.78 3.66
C GLU A 147 6.16 -16.84 3.99
N LYS A 148 6.39 -15.94 4.95
CA LYS A 148 5.51 -14.78 5.16
C LYS A 148 5.83 -13.74 4.12
N TRP A 149 4.80 -13.18 3.51
CA TRP A 149 4.95 -12.29 2.39
C TRP A 149 4.07 -11.06 2.57
N ALA A 150 4.61 -9.91 2.21
CA ALA A 150 3.86 -8.67 2.32
C ALA A 150 2.90 -8.53 1.15
N ALA A 151 1.69 -8.05 1.45
CA ALA A 151 0.69 -7.74 0.46
C ALA A 151 0.01 -6.40 0.78
N ILE A 152 -0.19 -5.57 -0.22
CA ILE A 152 -0.94 -4.31 -0.13
C ILE A 152 -2.17 -4.43 -1.01
N HIS A 153 -3.29 -3.95 -0.47
CA HIS A 153 -4.53 -3.76 -1.19
C HIS A 153 -4.79 -2.25 -1.27
N THR A 154 -4.74 -1.72 -2.48
CA THR A 154 -5.06 -0.32 -2.79
C THR A 154 -6.41 -0.25 -3.48
N THR A 155 -7.28 0.64 -3.04
CA THR A 155 -8.56 0.93 -3.68
C THR A 155 -8.63 2.43 -3.94
N ARG A 156 -8.97 2.81 -5.17
CA ARG A 156 -9.22 4.20 -5.57
C ARG A 156 -10.61 4.30 -6.20
N LEU A 157 -11.49 5.10 -5.62
CA LEU A 157 -12.85 5.33 -6.12
C LEU A 157 -13.04 6.81 -6.44
N THR A 158 -13.49 7.11 -7.65
CA THR A 158 -13.77 8.47 -8.11
C THR A 158 -15.28 8.62 -8.29
N PRO A 159 -15.92 9.68 -7.74
CA PRO A 159 -17.30 10.00 -8.05
C PRO A 159 -17.49 10.25 -9.56
N ASP A 160 -18.47 9.59 -10.17
CA ASP A 160 -18.76 9.78 -11.61
C ASP A 160 -19.42 11.13 -11.89
N ASP A 161 -20.24 11.61 -10.94
CA ASP A 161 -20.90 12.91 -10.96
C ASP A 161 -20.72 13.59 -9.59
N PRO A 162 -19.69 14.43 -9.42
CA PRO A 162 -19.40 15.11 -8.17
C PRO A 162 -20.37 16.29 -7.99
N ALA A 163 -21.63 15.99 -7.66
CA ALA A 163 -22.61 16.97 -7.25
C ALA A 163 -22.55 17.24 -5.72
N ALA A 164 -23.24 18.29 -5.27
CA ALA A 164 -23.46 18.52 -3.85
C ALA A 164 -24.51 17.52 -3.33
N GLY A 165 -24.13 16.70 -2.34
CA GLY A 165 -24.98 15.68 -1.74
C GLY A 165 -24.43 14.25 -1.92
N PRO A 166 -25.22 13.22 -1.54
CA PRO A 166 -24.75 11.84 -1.55
C PRO A 166 -24.33 11.38 -2.94
N VAL A 167 -23.13 10.82 -3.05
CA VAL A 167 -22.59 10.35 -4.32
C VAL A 167 -23.40 9.16 -4.84
N ALA A 168 -24.07 9.33 -5.98
CA ALA A 168 -24.92 8.31 -6.58
C ALA A 168 -24.12 7.15 -7.18
N LYS A 169 -22.94 7.44 -7.74
CA LYS A 169 -22.09 6.45 -8.41
C LYS A 169 -20.61 6.77 -8.25
N LEU A 170 -19.82 5.74 -7.96
CA LEU A 170 -18.36 5.79 -7.98
C LEU A 170 -17.82 4.72 -8.91
N SER A 171 -16.78 5.05 -9.66
CA SER A 171 -16.01 4.09 -10.46
C SER A 171 -14.56 4.14 -10.03
N GLY A 172 -13.84 3.03 -10.15
CA GLY A 172 -12.51 2.97 -9.59
C GLY A 172 -11.74 1.71 -9.91
N THR A 173 -10.62 1.57 -9.22
CA THR A 173 -9.75 0.40 -9.33
C THR A 173 -9.44 -0.19 -7.96
N ILE A 174 -9.22 -1.50 -7.98
CA ILE A 174 -8.64 -2.27 -6.89
C ILE A 174 -7.35 -2.88 -7.40
N ASP A 175 -6.25 -2.56 -6.75
CA ASP A 175 -4.96 -3.20 -6.97
C ASP A 175 -4.60 -4.05 -5.75
N VAL A 176 -4.26 -5.32 -5.99
CA VAL A 176 -3.67 -6.20 -4.97
C VAL A 176 -2.27 -6.54 -5.40
N LEU A 177 -1.30 -6.01 -4.65
CA LEU A 177 0.12 -6.30 -4.80
C LEU A 177 0.55 -7.28 -3.72
N ARG A 178 1.40 -8.20 -4.13
CA ARG A 178 1.64 -9.44 -3.41
C ARG A 178 3.09 -9.82 -3.70
N GLY A 179 3.93 -9.91 -2.65
CA GLY A 179 5.36 -10.21 -2.74
C GLY A 179 5.75 -11.69 -2.71
N GLY A 180 7.05 -11.95 -2.66
CA GLY A 180 7.59 -13.31 -2.48
C GLY A 180 7.44 -14.25 -3.68
N THR A 181 7.44 -15.54 -3.40
CA THR A 181 7.22 -16.67 -4.33
C THR A 181 5.78 -16.68 -4.85
N CYS A 182 4.84 -16.23 -4.02
CA CYS A 182 3.44 -16.07 -4.38
C CYS A 182 3.14 -14.74 -5.07
N GLN A 183 4.17 -14.06 -5.58
CA GLN A 183 4.02 -12.70 -6.09
C GLN A 183 2.90 -12.63 -7.12
N ARG A 184 2.05 -11.61 -7.00
CA ARG A 184 0.90 -11.39 -7.88
C ARG A 184 0.60 -9.91 -7.96
N LYS A 185 0.22 -9.43 -9.13
CA LYS A 185 -0.40 -8.13 -9.31
C LYS A 185 -1.79 -8.36 -9.89
N LEU A 186 -2.81 -8.23 -9.06
CA LEU A 186 -4.20 -8.26 -9.52
C LEU A 186 -4.69 -6.82 -9.66
N GLN A 187 -5.30 -6.51 -10.79
CA GLN A 187 -5.99 -5.24 -11.00
C GLN A 187 -7.42 -5.51 -11.40
N SER A 188 -8.35 -4.90 -10.68
CA SER A 188 -9.79 -5.05 -10.90
C SER A 188 -10.43 -3.69 -11.07
N ASP A 189 -11.38 -3.60 -11.98
CA ASP A 189 -12.25 -2.43 -12.07
C ASP A 189 -13.40 -2.62 -11.08
N ILE A 190 -13.83 -1.53 -10.43
CA ILE A 190 -14.91 -1.56 -9.45
C ILE A 190 -15.89 -0.40 -9.72
N THR A 191 -17.18 -0.69 -9.56
CA THR A 191 -18.26 0.30 -9.63
C THR A 191 -19.16 0.15 -8.41
N LEU A 192 -19.47 1.28 -7.79
CA LEU A 192 -20.41 1.39 -6.67
C LEU A 192 -21.59 2.22 -7.14
N THR A 193 -22.79 1.65 -7.04
CA THR A 193 -24.04 2.36 -7.34
C THR A 193 -24.84 2.46 -6.07
N ARG A 194 -25.17 3.68 -5.66
CA ARG A 194 -25.99 3.94 -4.47
C ARG A 194 -27.38 3.35 -4.68
N THR A 195 -27.82 2.50 -3.76
CA THR A 195 -29.14 1.83 -3.80
C THR A 195 -30.08 2.34 -2.70
N GLY A 196 -29.58 3.12 -1.75
CA GLY A 196 -30.41 3.72 -0.71
C GLY A 196 -29.60 4.48 0.33
N ASP A 197 -30.30 4.99 1.32
CA ASP A 197 -29.68 5.60 2.50
C ASP A 197 -29.06 4.53 3.41
N VAL A 198 -28.35 4.99 4.45
CA VAL A 198 -27.87 4.11 5.51
C VAL A 198 -29.09 3.53 6.25
N PRO A 199 -29.19 2.20 6.44
CA PRO A 199 -30.34 1.60 7.11
C PRO A 199 -30.54 2.18 8.51
N ALA A 200 -31.80 2.43 8.89
CA ALA A 200 -32.12 2.95 10.22
C ALA A 200 -31.65 1.97 11.32
N GLY A 201 -31.04 2.51 12.38
CA GLY A 201 -30.49 1.71 13.47
C GLY A 201 -29.10 1.12 13.22
N THR A 202 -28.49 1.39 12.06
CA THR A 202 -27.06 1.07 11.84
C THR A 202 -26.23 1.86 12.85
N ALA A 203 -25.41 1.16 13.65
CA ALA A 203 -24.51 1.80 14.58
C ALA A 203 -23.54 2.74 13.84
N PRO A 204 -23.13 3.87 14.43
CA PRO A 204 -22.06 4.67 13.88
C PRO A 204 -20.82 3.80 13.70
N LEU A 205 -20.32 3.73 12.48
CA LEU A 205 -19.04 3.11 12.15
C LEU A 205 -17.96 4.00 12.76
N THR A 206 -17.15 3.39 13.62
CA THR A 206 -16.10 4.12 14.33
C THR A 206 -15.03 4.49 13.31
N VAL A 207 -14.91 5.79 13.02
CA VAL A 207 -13.75 6.31 12.31
C VAL A 207 -12.60 6.26 13.31
N THR A 208 -11.55 5.50 13.01
CA THR A 208 -10.34 5.61 13.81
C THR A 208 -9.78 7.03 13.61
N ASP A 209 -9.64 7.83 14.67
CA ASP A 209 -9.19 9.25 14.60
C ASP A 209 -7.85 9.42 13.84
N THR A 210 -7.13 8.33 13.64
CA THR A 210 -6.05 8.20 12.69
C THR A 210 -6.57 7.92 11.27
N ALA A 211 -7.18 8.91 10.63
CA ALA A 211 -6.83 9.12 9.23
C ALA A 211 -5.36 9.59 9.23
N ALA A 212 -4.43 8.66 9.53
CA ALA A 212 -3.02 8.98 9.68
C ALA A 212 -2.62 9.82 8.48
N ALA A 213 -1.97 10.95 8.72
CA ALA A 213 -1.43 11.75 7.63
C ALA A 213 -0.65 10.81 6.71
N VAL A 214 -0.79 11.00 5.39
CA VAL A 214 0.05 10.27 4.43
C VAL A 214 1.48 10.53 4.86
N THR A 215 2.12 9.51 5.42
CA THR A 215 3.48 9.67 5.91
C THR A 215 4.36 9.59 4.68
N ASP A 216 5.13 10.64 4.42
CA ASP A 216 6.13 10.65 3.36
C ASP A 216 7.15 9.55 3.66
N SER A 217 6.94 8.38 3.06
CA SER A 217 7.90 7.29 3.13
C SER A 217 8.98 7.53 2.08
N PRO A 218 10.28 7.45 2.43
CA PRO A 218 11.36 7.49 1.44
C PRO A 218 11.19 6.43 0.35
N ALA A 219 10.47 5.33 0.63
CA ALA A 219 10.13 4.31 -0.34
C ALA A 219 9.37 4.87 -1.55
N LEU A 220 8.48 5.84 -1.35
CA LEU A 220 7.68 6.44 -2.44
C LEU A 220 8.57 7.12 -3.49
N GLN A 221 9.83 7.42 -3.17
CA GLN A 221 10.78 8.03 -4.11
C GLN A 221 11.32 7.04 -5.15
N TRP A 222 11.19 5.73 -4.93
CA TRP A 222 11.54 4.72 -5.93
C TRP A 222 10.39 4.51 -6.93
N HIS A 223 10.36 5.35 -7.97
CA HIS A 223 9.40 5.25 -9.08
C HIS A 223 10.02 5.76 -10.40
N GLY A 224 9.44 5.32 -11.52
CA GLY A 224 9.85 5.68 -12.88
C GLY A 224 10.62 4.57 -13.60
N ARG A 225 11.44 4.94 -14.59
CA ARG A 225 12.28 4.01 -15.37
C ARG A 225 13.71 3.94 -14.84
N TYR A 226 14.25 2.73 -14.75
CA TYR A 226 15.61 2.47 -14.29
C TYR A 226 16.32 1.50 -15.22
N GLU A 227 17.64 1.63 -15.33
CA GLU A 227 18.52 0.57 -15.82
C GLU A 227 18.98 -0.27 -14.63
N GLU A 228 18.58 -1.54 -14.58
CA GLU A 228 19.12 -2.57 -13.68
C GLU A 228 20.42 -3.11 -14.28
N THR A 229 21.53 -2.94 -13.56
CA THR A 229 22.81 -3.61 -13.84
C THR A 229 23.02 -4.70 -12.81
N ARG A 230 23.35 -5.91 -13.28
CA ARG A 230 23.77 -7.05 -12.45
C ARG A 230 25.17 -7.47 -12.81
N VAL A 231 26.05 -7.66 -11.81
CA VAL A 231 27.42 -8.16 -11.99
C VAL A 231 27.62 -9.38 -11.10
N VAL A 232 27.94 -10.54 -11.67
CA VAL A 232 28.19 -11.76 -10.89
C VAL A 232 29.48 -11.59 -10.08
N ALA A 233 29.36 -11.62 -8.76
CA ALA A 233 30.48 -11.46 -7.84
C ALA A 233 31.11 -12.83 -7.50
N SER A 234 30.28 -13.85 -7.25
CA SER A 234 30.74 -15.22 -7.01
C SER A 234 29.64 -16.24 -7.31
N GLY A 235 30.01 -17.50 -7.53
CA GLY A 235 29.03 -18.58 -7.71
C GLY A 235 29.54 -19.76 -8.55
N PRO A 236 29.07 -20.99 -8.28
CA PRO A 236 29.50 -22.17 -9.03
C PRO A 236 29.03 -22.09 -10.49
N GLY A 237 29.97 -22.32 -11.42
CA GLY A 237 29.68 -22.39 -12.86
C GLY A 237 29.26 -21.08 -13.52
N GLN A 238 29.28 -19.95 -12.80
CA GLN A 238 29.00 -18.63 -13.37
C GLN A 238 30.30 -17.86 -13.66
N PRO A 239 30.43 -17.21 -14.82
CA PRO A 239 31.60 -16.37 -15.09
C PRO A 239 31.59 -15.15 -14.16
N ILE A 240 32.56 -15.07 -13.25
CA ILE A 240 32.76 -13.91 -12.37
C ILE A 240 32.98 -12.66 -13.22
N GLY A 241 32.35 -11.55 -12.84
CA GLY A 241 32.38 -10.29 -13.58
C GLY A 241 31.44 -10.24 -14.78
N LYS A 242 30.69 -11.32 -15.07
CA LYS A 242 29.64 -11.28 -16.09
C LYS A 242 28.63 -10.18 -15.73
N ARG A 243 28.46 -9.24 -16.65
CA ARG A 243 27.55 -8.10 -16.54
C ARG A 243 26.34 -8.30 -17.43
N SER A 244 25.17 -7.98 -16.90
CA SER A 244 23.93 -7.85 -17.67
C SER A 244 23.22 -6.55 -17.31
N THR A 245 22.56 -5.93 -18.28
CA THR A 245 21.75 -4.74 -18.09
C THR A 245 20.33 -4.95 -18.62
N LEU A 246 19.35 -4.34 -17.97
CA LEU A 246 17.95 -4.41 -18.38
C LEU A 246 17.23 -3.12 -17.98
N GLU A 247 16.42 -2.57 -18.88
CA GLU A 247 15.48 -1.50 -18.53
C GLU A 247 14.31 -2.08 -17.72
N ILE A 248 13.95 -1.40 -16.64
CA ILE A 248 12.84 -1.75 -15.77
C ILE A 248 11.95 -0.54 -15.51
N ARG A 249 10.71 -0.79 -15.13
CA ARG A 249 9.75 0.21 -14.65
C ARG A 249 9.40 -0.06 -13.21
N VAL A 250 9.39 0.98 -12.39
CA VAL A 250 9.13 0.86 -10.96
C VAL A 250 7.92 1.68 -10.56
N THR A 251 7.03 1.07 -9.79
CA THR A 251 5.92 1.75 -9.11
C THR A 251 5.90 1.33 -7.65
N THR A 252 5.96 2.30 -6.74
CA THR A 252 5.88 2.04 -5.31
C THR A 252 4.54 2.47 -4.75
N GLN A 253 3.96 1.62 -3.92
CA GLN A 253 2.73 1.88 -3.18
C GLN A 253 3.01 1.70 -1.69
N CYS A 254 2.46 2.58 -0.86
CA CYS A 254 2.55 2.47 0.59
C CYS A 254 1.17 2.37 1.21
N THR A 255 1.08 1.71 2.37
CA THR A 255 -0.02 1.93 3.30
C THR A 255 -0.01 3.38 3.74
N ARG A 256 -1.19 3.89 4.11
CA ARG A 256 -1.36 5.31 4.40
C ARG A 256 -0.47 5.81 5.54
N ASP A 257 -0.30 4.98 6.57
CA ASP A 257 0.58 5.23 7.73
C ASP A 257 2.08 5.05 7.42
N GLY A 258 2.43 4.69 6.17
CA GLY A 258 3.80 4.42 5.75
C GLY A 258 4.42 3.16 6.38
N SER A 259 3.68 2.37 7.16
CA SER A 259 4.21 1.20 7.87
C SER A 259 4.62 0.07 6.95
N LEU A 260 4.06 0.01 5.74
CA LEU A 260 4.43 -0.94 4.71
C LEU A 260 4.45 -0.26 3.34
N CYS A 261 5.54 -0.41 2.60
CA CYS A 261 5.62 -0.02 1.20
C CYS A 261 6.07 -1.19 0.34
N LEU A 262 5.43 -1.34 -0.82
CA LEU A 262 5.78 -2.33 -1.84
C LEU A 262 6.12 -1.65 -3.15
N ALA A 263 7.29 -1.98 -3.71
CA ALA A 263 7.69 -1.57 -5.05
C ALA A 263 7.48 -2.72 -6.04
N THR A 264 6.75 -2.47 -7.12
CA THR A 264 6.64 -3.37 -8.26
C THR A 264 7.70 -2.99 -9.29
N VAL A 265 8.58 -3.93 -9.63
CA VAL A 265 9.61 -3.83 -10.66
C VAL A 265 9.15 -4.62 -11.87
N ASP A 266 8.68 -3.95 -12.91
CA ASP A 266 8.26 -4.53 -14.18
C ASP A 266 9.46 -4.59 -15.16
N ARG A 267 9.71 -5.77 -15.70
CA ARG A 267 10.81 -6.09 -16.63
C ARG A 267 10.29 -6.44 -18.03
N GLY A 268 9.06 -6.06 -18.35
CA GLY A 268 8.39 -6.39 -19.60
C GLY A 268 8.13 -7.88 -19.73
N ASP A 269 8.61 -8.49 -20.81
CA ASP A 269 8.40 -9.91 -21.10
C ASP A 269 9.06 -10.85 -20.07
N ALA A 270 10.06 -10.36 -19.32
CA ALA A 270 10.70 -11.11 -18.24
C ALA A 270 9.85 -11.17 -16.95
N GLY A 271 8.66 -10.56 -16.95
CA GLY A 271 7.74 -10.51 -15.82
C GLY A 271 8.03 -9.36 -14.86
N TYR A 272 7.47 -9.43 -13.66
CA TYR A 272 7.68 -8.41 -12.62
C TYR A 272 8.22 -9.05 -11.33
N GLY A 273 8.80 -8.22 -10.46
CA GLY A 273 9.16 -8.54 -9.08
C GLY A 273 8.50 -7.57 -8.12
N VAL A 274 8.32 -7.99 -6.87
CA VAL A 274 7.80 -7.12 -5.80
C VAL A 274 8.78 -7.07 -4.64
N PHE A 275 9.16 -5.86 -4.24
CA PHE A 275 10.05 -5.59 -3.12
C PHE A 275 9.27 -4.96 -1.97
N ALA A 276 9.55 -5.36 -0.74
CA ALA A 276 9.04 -4.70 0.46
C ALA A 276 10.09 -3.74 1.02
N TYR A 277 9.68 -2.53 1.38
CA TYR A 277 10.55 -1.57 2.04
C TYR A 277 10.51 -1.76 3.55
N ARG A 278 11.68 -1.97 4.17
CA ARG A 278 11.86 -2.12 5.61
C ARG A 278 13.22 -1.57 6.01
N ASP A 279 13.26 -0.82 7.11
CA ASP A 279 14.52 -0.36 7.73
C ASP A 279 15.48 0.36 6.76
N GLY A 280 14.95 1.12 5.79
CA GLY A 280 15.76 1.84 4.82
C GLY A 280 16.06 1.09 3.52
N THR A 281 15.70 -0.19 3.43
CA THR A 281 16.09 -1.09 2.33
C THR A 281 14.87 -1.71 1.67
N PHE A 282 14.94 -1.89 0.35
CA PHE A 282 13.99 -2.71 -0.39
C PHE A 282 14.47 -4.16 -0.44
N GLU A 283 13.69 -5.06 0.12
CA GLU A 283 13.97 -6.50 0.18
C GLU A 283 12.98 -7.28 -0.68
N ARG A 284 13.48 -8.29 -1.40
CA ARG A 284 12.66 -9.32 -2.04
C ARG A 284 13.29 -10.67 -1.78
N LYS A 285 12.51 -11.59 -1.21
CA LYS A 285 12.89 -12.99 -1.00
C LYS A 285 11.86 -13.90 -1.63
N TYR A 286 12.29 -14.87 -2.42
CA TYR A 286 11.40 -15.84 -3.08
C TYR A 286 12.13 -17.13 -3.44
N SER A 287 11.37 -18.21 -3.58
CA SER A 287 11.87 -19.47 -4.14
C SER A 287 11.71 -19.44 -5.65
N ALA A 288 12.77 -19.75 -6.40
CA ALA A 288 12.69 -19.88 -7.85
C ALA A 288 12.19 -21.28 -8.24
N GLU A 289 11.94 -21.46 -9.54
CA GLU A 289 11.59 -22.77 -10.06
C GLU A 289 12.73 -23.79 -9.84
N ARG A 290 12.37 -25.06 -9.65
CA ARG A 290 13.31 -26.17 -9.49
C ARG A 290 14.14 -26.31 -10.75
N GLN A 291 15.46 -26.38 -10.59
CA GLN A 291 16.41 -26.48 -11.69
C GLN A 291 17.08 -27.85 -11.70
N ASN A 292 17.56 -28.26 -12.88
CA ASN A 292 18.40 -29.46 -13.00
C ASN A 292 19.83 -29.14 -12.61
N CYS A 293 20.45 -30.04 -11.86
CA CYS A 293 21.88 -29.95 -11.57
C CYS A 293 22.71 -30.21 -12.84
N PRO A 294 23.91 -29.60 -12.99
CA PRO A 294 24.79 -29.87 -14.12
C PRO A 294 25.29 -31.31 -14.23
N VAL A 295 25.27 -32.07 -13.13
CA VAL A 295 25.76 -33.46 -13.05
C VAL A 295 24.61 -34.47 -13.09
N ALA A 296 23.81 -34.55 -12.04
CA ALA A 296 22.57 -35.32 -11.95
C ALA A 296 21.78 -34.80 -10.74
N GLY A 297 20.46 -34.94 -10.77
CA GLY A 297 19.58 -34.48 -9.67
C GLY A 297 18.98 -33.10 -9.90
N THR A 298 18.34 -32.59 -8.86
CA THR A 298 17.62 -31.31 -8.90
C THR A 298 17.99 -30.41 -7.74
N VAL A 299 17.80 -29.11 -7.94
CA VAL A 299 18.09 -28.09 -6.96
C VAL A 299 16.95 -27.10 -6.88
N ASP A 300 16.53 -26.81 -5.66
CA ASP A 300 15.64 -25.71 -5.36
C ASP A 300 16.50 -24.49 -5.04
N SER A 301 16.02 -23.27 -5.34
CA SER A 301 16.79 -22.07 -5.05
C SER A 301 15.98 -21.01 -4.34
N ILE A 302 16.58 -20.39 -3.34
CA ILE A 302 16.03 -19.25 -2.63
C ILE A 302 16.83 -18.02 -3.04
N ILE A 303 16.15 -17.05 -3.62
CA ILE A 303 16.73 -15.80 -4.07
C ILE A 303 16.35 -14.71 -3.07
N THR A 304 17.36 -14.07 -2.50
CA THR A 304 17.22 -12.88 -1.65
C THR A 304 17.86 -11.71 -2.37
N ILE A 305 17.15 -10.59 -2.44
CA ILE A 305 17.60 -9.35 -3.06
C ILE A 305 17.37 -8.23 -2.06
N GLU A 306 18.42 -7.48 -1.76
CA GLU A 306 18.37 -6.31 -0.88
C GLU A 306 18.99 -5.14 -1.61
N VAL A 307 18.25 -4.04 -1.77
CA VAL A 307 18.78 -2.81 -2.37
C VAL A 307 18.42 -1.58 -1.55
N THR A 308 19.41 -0.73 -1.35
CA THR A 308 19.30 0.50 -0.57
C THR A 308 19.29 1.69 -1.52
N PRO A 309 18.30 2.59 -1.43
CA PRO A 309 18.25 3.78 -2.24
C PRO A 309 19.31 4.81 -1.80
N ASP A 310 19.96 5.42 -2.78
CA ASP A 310 20.73 6.64 -2.56
C ASP A 310 19.76 7.79 -2.21
N ALA A 311 20.25 8.76 -1.45
CA ALA A 311 19.45 9.94 -1.10
C ALA A 311 19.04 10.73 -2.36
N GLY A 312 17.77 11.15 -2.43
CA GLY A 312 17.24 11.97 -3.51
C GLY A 312 15.74 11.74 -3.74
N SER A 313 15.09 12.69 -4.42
CA SER A 313 13.67 12.66 -4.75
C SER A 313 13.46 13.20 -6.16
N PRO A 314 13.08 12.36 -7.16
CA PRO A 314 12.97 10.90 -7.08
C PRO A 314 14.32 10.22 -6.81
N THR A 315 14.31 8.96 -6.37
CA THR A 315 15.52 8.19 -6.07
C THR A 315 16.42 8.09 -7.30
N PRO A 316 17.65 8.66 -7.30
CA PRO A 316 18.50 8.65 -8.49
C PRO A 316 19.11 7.27 -8.77
N SER A 317 19.42 6.52 -7.71
CA SER A 317 20.02 5.19 -7.80
C SER A 317 19.72 4.34 -6.56
N LEU A 318 19.80 3.03 -6.73
CA LEU A 318 19.79 2.05 -5.63
C LEU A 318 20.93 1.06 -5.86
N HIS A 319 21.53 0.57 -4.78
CA HIS A 319 22.60 -0.42 -4.83
C HIS A 319 22.36 -1.53 -3.84
N GLY A 320 22.85 -2.72 -4.14
CA GLY A 320 22.82 -3.82 -3.19
C GLY A 320 23.22 -5.15 -3.77
N LEU A 321 22.65 -6.22 -3.22
CA LEU A 321 23.11 -7.58 -3.44
C LEU A 321 21.94 -8.50 -3.79
N SER A 322 22.16 -9.37 -4.77
CA SER A 322 21.35 -10.56 -4.98
C SER A 322 22.13 -11.79 -4.55
N THR A 323 21.55 -12.58 -3.66
CA THR A 323 22.07 -13.89 -3.24
C THR A 323 21.11 -14.97 -3.72
N THR A 324 21.63 -16.02 -4.35
CA THR A 324 20.89 -17.23 -4.70
C THR A 324 21.49 -18.39 -3.93
N ASP A 325 20.74 -18.93 -2.98
CA ASP A 325 21.08 -20.12 -2.22
C ASP A 325 20.46 -21.34 -2.89
N TYR A 326 21.30 -22.29 -3.29
CA TYR A 326 20.93 -23.52 -3.97
C TYR A 326 20.89 -24.66 -2.96
N GLN A 327 19.75 -25.35 -2.86
CA GLN A 327 19.48 -26.40 -1.88
C GLN A 327 19.07 -27.70 -2.60
N GLY A 328 19.62 -28.84 -2.18
CA GLY A 328 19.32 -30.15 -2.79
C GLY A 328 20.59 -30.88 -3.23
N ASP A 329 20.53 -31.52 -4.40
CA ASP A 329 21.55 -32.46 -4.88
C ASP A 329 22.87 -31.78 -5.31
N CYS A 330 22.82 -30.49 -5.62
CA CYS A 330 23.99 -29.66 -5.93
C CYS A 330 23.94 -28.32 -5.19
N PRO A 331 24.21 -28.31 -3.87
CA PRO A 331 24.10 -27.10 -3.07
C PRO A 331 25.20 -26.10 -3.38
N GLY A 332 24.93 -24.83 -3.14
CA GLY A 332 25.89 -23.75 -3.39
C GLY A 332 25.28 -22.38 -3.22
N MET A 333 26.09 -21.35 -3.40
CA MET A 333 25.64 -19.97 -3.30
C MET A 333 26.23 -19.16 -4.44
N THR A 334 25.40 -18.35 -5.08
CA THR A 334 25.82 -17.34 -6.07
C THR A 334 25.45 -15.96 -5.54
N THR A 335 26.36 -15.01 -5.68
CA THR A 335 26.12 -13.60 -5.34
C THR A 335 26.33 -12.71 -6.56
N ALA A 336 25.54 -11.66 -6.66
CA ALA A 336 25.67 -10.64 -7.70
C ALA A 336 25.38 -9.25 -7.16
N ASP A 337 26.25 -8.29 -7.48
CA ASP A 337 26.03 -6.89 -7.19
C ASP A 337 24.93 -6.35 -8.10
N LEU A 338 24.05 -5.54 -7.54
CA LEU A 338 22.95 -4.88 -8.23
C LEU A 338 23.08 -3.37 -8.14
N THR A 339 22.86 -2.71 -9.27
CA THR A 339 22.68 -1.26 -9.34
C THR A 339 21.43 -0.96 -10.14
N TYR A 340 20.58 -0.09 -9.62
CA TYR A 340 19.46 0.50 -10.32
C TYR A 340 19.77 1.96 -10.54
N LYS A 341 19.81 2.42 -11.79
CA LYS A 341 20.06 3.83 -12.11
C LYS A 341 18.86 4.42 -12.82
N ARG A 342 18.31 5.53 -12.32
CA ARG A 342 17.16 6.19 -12.95
C ARG A 342 17.52 6.69 -14.35
N ILE A 343 16.68 6.38 -15.33
CA ILE A 343 16.84 6.79 -16.73
C ILE A 343 15.64 7.59 -17.26
N GLY A 344 14.59 7.76 -16.46
CA GLY A 344 13.46 8.61 -16.79
C GLY A 344 12.27 8.36 -15.88
N ASP A 345 11.17 9.02 -16.21
CA ASP A 345 9.84 8.72 -15.67
C ASP A 345 9.23 7.52 -16.40
#